data_AF-A0A9P7BYY2-F1
#
_entry.id   AF-A0A9P7BYY2-F1
#
_cell.length_a   1.000
_cell.length_b   1.000
_cell.length_c   1.000
_cell.angle_alpha   90.00
_cell.angle_beta   90.00
_cell.angle_gamma   90.00
#
_symmetry.space_group_name_H-M   'P 1'
#
loop_
_entity.id
_entity.type
_entity.pdbx_description
1 polymer ?
#
loop_
_entity_poly.entity_id
_entity_poly.type
_entity_poly.pdbx_seq_one_letter_code
_entity_poly.pdbx_strand_id
1 'polypeptide(L)' 'MDALVGKLAVETAPDARKALAAQFARLASTDVPIVPLVELQSFTLAGKNVRNFTTGANVQGETLADVWLQA' A
#
# COMPACT_ATOMS: atom_id res chain seq x y z
N MET A 1 15.22 14.12 -5.69
CA MET A 1 14.30 12.96 -5.60
C MET A 1 15.08 11.64 -5.50
N ASP A 2 15.84 11.27 -6.54
CA ASP A 2 16.48 9.94 -6.63
C ASP A 2 17.44 9.61 -5.49
N ALA A 3 18.26 10.57 -5.06
CA ALA A 3 19.17 10.37 -3.93
C ALA A 3 18.41 10.11 -2.60
N LEU A 4 17.21 10.67 -2.44
CA LEU A 4 16.37 10.45 -1.26
C LEU A 4 15.74 9.06 -1.31
N VAL A 5 15.26 8.63 -2.48
CA VAL A 5 14.76 7.26 -2.72
C VAL A 5 15.86 6.24 -2.46
N GLY A 6 17.07 6.48 -2.96
CA GLY A 6 18.23 5.60 -2.73
C GLY A 6 18.57 5.43 -1.24
N LYS A 7 18.50 6.51 -0.45
CA LYS A 7 18.69 6.46 1.01
C LYS A 7 17.55 5.74 1.72
N LEU A 8 16.31 6.02 1.33
CA LEU A 8 15.12 5.39 1.91
C LEU A 8 15.14 3.87 1.70
N ALA A 9 15.62 3.40 0.55
CA ALA A 9 15.67 1.98 0.18
C ALA A 9 16.62 1.15 1.07
N VAL A 10 17.61 1.78 1.72
CA VAL A 10 18.63 1.08 2.52
C VAL A 10 18.56 1.41 4.02
N GLU A 11 17.72 2.35 4.44
CA GLU A 11 17.62 2.77 5.85
C GLU A 11 16.89 1.74 6.72
N THR A 12 17.60 1.20 7.70
CA THR A 12 17.09 0.16 8.61
C THR A 12 16.47 0.74 9.88
N ALA A 13 16.95 1.90 10.36
CA ALA A 13 16.47 2.51 11.59
C ALA A 13 15.04 3.06 11.41
N PRO A 14 14.04 2.59 12.19
CA PRO A 14 12.64 2.91 11.94
C PRO A 14 12.33 4.41 11.94
N ASP A 15 12.88 5.17 12.89
CA ASP A 15 12.58 6.59 13.01
C ASP A 15 13.30 7.43 11.95
N ALA A 16 14.51 7.05 11.56
CA ALA A 16 15.21 7.65 10.43
C ALA A 16 14.49 7.39 9.11
N ARG A 17 14.00 6.16 8.89
CA ARG A 17 13.23 5.79 7.70
C ARG A 17 11.93 6.59 7.60
N LYS A 18 11.21 6.78 8.71
CA LYS A 18 10.00 7.63 8.75
C LYS A 18 10.31 9.08 8.36
N ALA A 19 11.40 9.64 8.89
CA ALA A 19 11.82 11.01 8.58
C ALA A 19 12.14 11.19 7.08
N LEU A 20 12.83 10.22 6.47
CA LEU A 20 13.12 10.21 5.03
C LEU A 20 11.83 10.08 4.19
N ALA A 21 10.88 9.24 4.60
CA ALA A 21 9.60 9.08 3.92
C ALA A 21 8.76 10.36 3.97
N ALA A 22 8.74 11.07 5.10
CA ALA A 22 8.06 12.36 5.22
C ALA A 22 8.69 13.44 4.32
N GLN A 23 10.02 13.47 4.23
CA GLN A 23 10.73 14.36 3.30
C GLN A 23 10.39 14.05 1.84
N PHE A 24 10.28 12.76 1.49
CA PHE A 24 9.91 12.33 0.16
C PHE A 24 8.48 12.77 -0.18
N ALA A 25 7.52 12.51 0.72
CA ALA A 25 6.13 12.90 0.54
C ALA A 25 5.97 14.42 0.35
N ARG A 26 6.70 15.22 1.14
CA ARG A 26 6.73 16.68 0.97
C ARG A 26 7.20 17.08 -0.42
N LEU A 27 8.35 16.58 -0.86
CA LEU A 27 8.93 16.93 -2.15
C LEU A 27 8.05 16.45 -3.32
N ALA A 28 7.51 15.23 -3.22
CA ALA A 28 6.58 14.69 -4.20
C ALA A 28 5.31 15.56 -4.33
N SER A 29 4.81 16.08 -3.21
CA SER A 29 3.59 16.91 -3.18
C SER A 29 3.82 18.34 -3.68
N THR A 30 5.07 18.83 -3.68
CA THR A 30 5.41 20.18 -4.18
C THR A 30 5.84 20.17 -5.63
N ASP A 31 6.57 19.14 -6.05
CA ASP A 31 7.24 19.11 -7.36
C ASP A 31 6.40 18.38 -8.43
N VAL A 32 5.35 17.66 -8.02
CA VAL A 32 4.46 16.92 -8.92
C VAL A 32 3.03 17.46 -8.79
N PRO A 33 2.27 17.65 -9.89
CA PRO A 33 0.85 17.96 -9.84
C PRO A 33 -0.03 16.76 -9.40
N ILE A 34 0.56 15.73 -8.80
CA ILE A 34 -0.15 14.65 -8.11
C ILE A 34 -0.32 15.11 -6.67
N VAL A 35 -1.40 15.83 -6.43
CA VAL A 35 -1.91 16.05 -5.08
C VAL A 35 -2.94 14.95 -4.84
N PRO A 36 -2.68 13.95 -3.98
CA PRO A 36 -3.66 12.93 -3.66
C PRO A 36 -4.87 13.61 -3.00
N LEU A 37 -6.00 13.66 -3.70
CA LEU A 37 -7.23 14.30 -3.19
C LEU A 37 -8.03 13.38 -2.27
N VAL A 38 -7.84 12.07 -2.40
CA VAL A 38 -8.57 11.04 -1.67
C VAL A 38 -7.63 9.89 -1.32
N GLU A 39 -7.90 9.23 -0.21
CA GLU A 39 -7.27 7.97 0.16
C GLU A 39 -8.13 6.80 -0.37
N LEU A 40 -7.51 5.89 -1.11
CA LEU A 40 -8.19 4.68 -1.59
C LEU A 40 -8.28 3.66 -0.47
N GLN A 41 -9.44 3.57 0.18
CA GLN A 41 -9.72 2.48 1.10
C GLN A 41 -10.24 1.28 0.34
N SER A 42 -9.52 0.15 0.45
CA SER A 42 -9.92 -1.10 -0.18
C SER A 42 -10.80 -1.91 0.76
N PHE A 43 -11.89 -2.45 0.24
CA PHE A 43 -12.75 -3.39 0.95
C PHE A 43 -13.21 -4.48 -0.02
N THR A 44 -13.43 -5.69 0.50
CA THR A 44 -13.91 -6.81 -0.30
C THR A 44 -15.35 -7.13 0.07
N LEU A 45 -16.22 -7.16 -0.94
CA LEU A 45 -17.59 -7.65 -0.80
C LEU A 45 -17.65 -9.08 -1.32
N ALA A 46 -18.08 -10.01 -0.47
CA ALA A 46 -18.22 -11.42 -0.82
C ALA A 46 -19.55 -12.01 -0.33
N GLY A 47 -20.00 -13.08 -0.98
CA GLY A 47 -21.21 -13.80 -0.58
C GLY A 47 -21.07 -14.41 0.82
N LYS A 48 -22.18 -14.57 1.54
CA LYS A 48 -22.19 -15.14 2.90
C LYS A 48 -21.61 -16.55 2.98
N ASN A 49 -21.66 -17.32 1.90
CA ASN A 49 -21.09 -18.66 1.79
C ASN A 49 -19.66 -18.68 1.26
N VAL A 50 -19.09 -17.55 0.85
CA VAL A 50 -17.71 -17.49 0.36
C VAL A 50 -16.74 -17.41 1.55
N ARG A 51 -15.65 -18.17 1.46
CA ARG A 51 -14.60 -18.22 2.48
C ARG A 51 -13.25 -17.92 1.86
N ASN A 52 -12.35 -17.40 2.69
CA ASN A 52 -10.95 -17.15 2.36
C ASN A 52 -10.73 -16.16 1.19
N PHE A 53 -11.59 -15.14 1.06
CA PHE A 53 -11.63 -14.20 -0.08
C PHE A 53 -10.76 -12.94 0.06
N THR A 54 -10.12 -12.73 1.22
CA THR A 54 -9.13 -11.66 1.45
C THR A 54 -8.09 -12.20 2.42
N THR A 55 -6.88 -12.50 1.93
CA THR A 55 -5.89 -13.22 2.75
C THR A 55 -4.56 -12.49 2.90
N GLY A 56 -4.27 -11.52 2.04
CA GLY A 56 -3.06 -10.72 2.15
C GLY A 56 -3.29 -9.25 1.84
N ALA A 57 -2.16 -8.54 1.77
CA ALA A 57 -2.12 -7.08 1.76
C ALA A 57 -2.43 -6.49 0.37
N ASN A 58 -2.33 -7.28 -0.70
CA ASN A 58 -2.54 -6.79 -2.07
C ASN A 58 -3.95 -7.08 -2.57
N VAL A 59 -4.91 -6.30 -2.10
CA VAL A 59 -6.34 -6.40 -2.43
C VAL A 59 -6.69 -6.40 -3.93
N GLN A 60 -5.81 -5.96 -4.83
CA GLN A 60 -6.08 -5.89 -6.28
C GLN A 60 -5.49 -7.04 -7.09
N GLY A 61 -4.62 -7.86 -6.51
CA GLY A 61 -3.83 -8.84 -7.25
C GLY A 61 -3.70 -10.21 -6.57
N GLU A 62 -4.55 -10.52 -5.59
CA GLU A 62 -4.51 -11.83 -4.94
C GLU A 62 -5.06 -12.95 -5.83
N THR A 63 -4.57 -14.16 -5.60
CA THR A 63 -5.08 -15.38 -6.22
C THR A 63 -6.41 -15.79 -5.61
N LEU A 64 -7.29 -16.40 -6.41
CA LEU A 64 -8.54 -17.02 -5.94
C LEU A 64 -8.37 -18.53 -5.66
N ALA A 65 -7.15 -19.07 -5.77
CA ALA A 65 -6.90 -20.50 -5.65
C ALA A 65 -7.37 -21.11 -4.32
N ASP A 66 -7.34 -20.33 -3.24
CA ASP A 66 -7.72 -20.78 -1.90
C ASP A 66 -9.16 -20.39 -1.51
N VAL A 67 -9.93 -19.81 -2.44
CA VAL A 67 -11.32 -19.38 -2.20
C VAL A 67 -12.28 -20.55 -2.42
N TRP A 68 -13.23 -20.73 -1.50
CA TRP A 68 -14.19 -21.83 -1.55
C TRP A 68 -15.58 -21.43 -1.03
N LEU A 69 -16.57 -22.29 -1.31
CA LEU A 69 -17.96 -22.13 -0.89
C LEU A 69 -18.30 -23.06 0.27
N GLN A 70 -18.75 -22.50 1.38
CA GLN A 70 -19.33 -23.25 2.48
C GLN A 70 -20.77 -23.65 2.14
N ALA A 71 -21.07 -24.94 2.33
CA ALA A 71 -22.40 -25.50 2.18
C ALA A 71 -23.41 -24.93 3.20
#